data_AF-A0A7X6TDZ5-F1
#
_entry.id   AF-A0A7X6TDZ5-F1
#
_cell.length_a   1.000
_cell.length_b   1.000
_cell.length_c   1.000
_cell.angle_alpha   90.00
_cell.angle_beta   90.00
_cell.angle_gamma   90.00
#
_symmetry.space_group_name_H-M   'P 1'
#
loop_
_entity.id
_entity.type
_entity.pdbx_description
1 polymer ?
#
loop_
_entity_poly.entity_id
_entity_poly.type
_entity_poly.pdbx_seq_one_letter_code
_entity_poly.pdbx_strand_id
1 'polypeptide(L)'
;ASGIYYHVSYWGRPHDYLWLASTSPGLIYSEMLRAYKHGADRLWILNVGDIKPAEYLTEFFLDLAWNIGEASNDFRHLQRFMQREFGAEQAAALSEVFKHYYHLANIRKPEFMGWSRVEESGYGRGGKTPVRETEYHPEFNNELQNRLEAYRELEQQVADIRPHISEQQLSCFFQLVEYPVRGAALMNQKWLYARLARHYSTSRPELAKLCAALSLQAYEGIEQLTAAYNALEQGKWQRIMDFRPRELPVFDKPVFSNPEPDSPEQSKSKNGKSLFEGPEFEKLLTNIPGNNRQLYDSLISRIAESADSAFPVDNSRSFVAACNANQAISINGKVLSIQGLGHSFAAVQMAQGSSLNYRFDLPESGKYQIKIAAVPNHDLDGQGMKIRVAVDDKDLGEFDYKTRGRSEAWKQQVLRGQTIIEVPAQELEKGSVNISITALSSYIQLDQLMIGQGEVDFYEFPVR
;
A
#
# COMPACT_ATOMS: atom_id res chain seq x y z
N ALA A 1 -26.65 -16.05 -18.57
CA ALA A 1 -25.97 -16.60 -17.38
C ALA A 1 -24.51 -16.19 -17.45
N SER A 2 -23.99 -15.49 -16.44
CA SER A 2 -22.58 -15.08 -16.38
C SER A 2 -22.02 -15.29 -14.98
N GLY A 3 -20.70 -15.30 -14.85
CA GLY A 3 -19.99 -15.59 -13.60
C GLY A 3 -18.68 -14.82 -13.51
N ILE A 4 -18.02 -14.92 -12.35
CA ILE A 4 -16.80 -14.20 -12.01
C ILE A 4 -15.71 -15.18 -11.62
N TYR A 5 -14.51 -14.95 -12.14
CA TYR A 5 -13.27 -15.56 -11.66
C TYR A 5 -12.40 -14.46 -11.04
N TYR A 6 -12.30 -14.46 -9.71
CA TYR A 6 -11.63 -13.43 -8.93
C TYR A 6 -10.30 -13.93 -8.34
N HIS A 7 -9.42 -13.02 -7.92
CA HIS A 7 -8.08 -13.37 -7.40
C HIS A 7 -7.80 -12.66 -6.08
N VAL A 8 -7.49 -13.43 -5.04
CA VAL A 8 -6.81 -12.93 -3.82
C VAL A 8 -5.35 -13.36 -3.74
N SER A 9 -4.92 -14.22 -4.67
CA SER A 9 -3.53 -14.58 -4.99
C SER A 9 -3.35 -14.57 -6.51
N TYR A 10 -2.21 -14.12 -7.02
CA TYR A 10 -1.97 -14.01 -8.46
C TYR A 10 -0.50 -14.17 -8.87
N TRP A 11 -0.32 -14.99 -9.91
CA TRP A 11 0.94 -15.20 -10.62
C TRP A 11 0.84 -14.54 -12.00
N GLY A 12 1.52 -13.43 -12.22
CA GLY A 12 1.55 -12.74 -13.51
C GLY A 12 1.81 -11.23 -13.44
N ARG A 13 1.48 -10.55 -14.53
CA ARG A 13 1.72 -9.11 -14.72
C ARG A 13 0.80 -8.22 -13.88
N PRO A 14 1.26 -7.04 -13.44
CA PRO A 14 2.62 -6.52 -13.58
C PRO A 14 3.61 -7.11 -12.57
N HIS A 15 3.11 -7.70 -11.49
CA HIS A 15 3.89 -8.34 -10.45
C HIS A 15 3.02 -9.36 -9.71
N ASP A 16 3.68 -10.40 -9.18
CA ASP A 16 3.04 -11.45 -8.41
C ASP A 16 2.65 -10.94 -7.01
N TYR A 17 1.56 -11.46 -6.46
CA TYR A 17 1.23 -11.36 -5.03
C TYR A 17 0.79 -12.75 -4.55
N LEU A 18 1.75 -13.48 -3.99
CA LEU A 18 1.65 -14.91 -3.70
C LEU A 18 1.99 -15.25 -2.25
N TRP A 19 2.54 -14.30 -1.48
CA TRP A 19 3.08 -14.61 -0.15
C TRP A 19 2.07 -14.34 0.96
N LEU A 20 1.45 -13.15 0.94
CA LEU A 20 0.51 -12.73 1.98
C LEU A 20 -0.88 -12.46 1.41
N ALA A 21 -1.90 -12.76 2.22
CA ALA A 21 -3.29 -12.42 1.89
C ALA A 21 -3.51 -10.92 2.15
N SER A 22 -3.26 -10.11 1.12
CA SER A 22 -3.17 -8.63 1.21
C SER A 22 -4.25 -7.89 0.42
N THR A 23 -5.31 -8.58 0.00
CA THR A 23 -6.40 -7.98 -0.77
C THR A 23 -7.45 -7.41 0.18
N SER A 24 -7.76 -6.12 0.05
CA SER A 24 -8.74 -5.48 0.91
C SER A 24 -10.14 -6.11 0.78
N PRO A 25 -10.82 -6.43 1.89
CA PRO A 25 -12.21 -6.88 1.87
C PRO A 25 -13.15 -5.86 1.21
N GLY A 26 -12.87 -4.56 1.33
CA GLY A 26 -13.65 -3.51 0.67
C GLY A 26 -13.60 -3.59 -0.85
N LEU A 27 -12.44 -3.96 -1.40
CA LEU A 27 -12.28 -4.18 -2.85
C LEU A 27 -13.09 -5.39 -3.31
N ILE A 28 -12.99 -6.52 -2.60
CA ILE A 28 -13.77 -7.74 -2.89
C ILE A 28 -15.27 -7.41 -2.84
N TYR A 29 -15.74 -6.79 -1.76
CA TYR A 29 -17.14 -6.40 -1.62
C TYR A 29 -17.62 -5.53 -2.79
N SER A 30 -16.85 -4.49 -3.15
CA SER A 30 -17.23 -3.55 -4.21
C SER A 30 -17.36 -4.23 -5.58
N GLU A 31 -16.41 -5.07 -5.96
CA GLU A 31 -16.38 -5.74 -7.26
C GLU A 31 -17.40 -6.89 -7.32
N MET A 32 -17.59 -7.64 -6.24
CA MET A 32 -18.58 -8.71 -6.20
C MET A 32 -20.02 -8.16 -6.15
N LEU A 33 -20.27 -7.07 -5.41
CA LEU A 33 -21.56 -6.39 -5.43
C LEU A 33 -21.87 -5.82 -6.80
N ARG A 34 -20.86 -5.26 -7.47
CA ARG A 34 -20.96 -4.79 -8.86
C ARG A 34 -21.30 -5.95 -9.80
N ALA A 35 -20.62 -7.08 -9.70
CA ALA A 35 -20.91 -8.26 -10.52
C ALA A 35 -22.35 -8.75 -10.33
N TYR A 36 -22.78 -8.89 -9.07
CA TYR A 36 -24.13 -9.31 -8.72
C TYR A 36 -25.20 -8.38 -9.31
N LYS A 37 -25.01 -7.06 -9.17
CA LYS A 37 -25.94 -6.04 -9.70
C LYS A 37 -26.10 -6.07 -11.23
N HIS A 38 -25.17 -6.69 -11.97
CA HIS A 38 -25.28 -6.87 -13.43
C HIS A 38 -25.59 -8.30 -13.85
N GLY A 39 -26.07 -9.15 -12.93
CA GLY A 39 -26.51 -10.50 -13.27
C GLY A 39 -25.38 -11.49 -13.55
N ALA A 40 -24.16 -11.20 -13.09
CA ALA A 40 -23.09 -12.18 -13.00
C ALA A 40 -23.20 -12.96 -11.69
N ASP A 41 -24.29 -13.73 -11.54
CA ASP A 41 -24.71 -14.38 -10.30
C ASP A 41 -24.73 -15.92 -10.37
N ARG A 42 -24.20 -16.51 -11.46
CA ARG A 42 -24.35 -17.96 -11.72
C ARG A 42 -23.19 -18.82 -11.25
N LEU A 43 -21.98 -18.28 -11.25
CA LEU A 43 -20.78 -19.00 -10.85
C LEU A 43 -19.71 -18.01 -10.39
N TRP A 44 -19.31 -18.10 -9.12
CA TRP A 44 -18.20 -17.33 -8.56
C TRP A 44 -17.08 -18.29 -8.18
N ILE A 45 -15.89 -18.07 -8.71
CA ILE A 45 -14.68 -18.83 -8.43
C ILE A 45 -13.61 -17.88 -7.91
N LEU A 46 -12.94 -18.26 -6.84
CA LEU A 46 -11.83 -17.50 -6.26
C LEU A 46 -10.51 -18.26 -6.42
N ASN A 47 -9.51 -17.60 -7.00
CA ASN A 47 -8.12 -18.04 -6.91
C ASN A 47 -7.55 -17.63 -5.54
N VAL A 48 -7.27 -18.63 -4.72
CA VAL A 48 -6.72 -18.50 -3.36
C VAL A 48 -5.24 -18.90 -3.26
N GLY A 49 -4.58 -19.18 -4.38
CA GLY A 49 -3.20 -19.68 -4.40
C GLY A 49 -3.06 -20.98 -3.59
N ASP A 50 -2.14 -20.99 -2.64
CA ASP A 50 -1.82 -22.13 -1.77
C ASP A 50 -2.82 -22.36 -0.62
N ILE A 51 -4.01 -21.75 -0.71
CA ILE A 51 -5.07 -21.72 0.32
C ILE A 51 -4.68 -20.88 1.54
N LYS A 52 -3.53 -21.17 2.16
CA LYS A 52 -2.97 -20.38 3.26
C LYS A 52 -2.03 -19.30 2.69
N PRO A 53 -2.03 -18.07 3.24
CA PRO A 53 -2.74 -17.58 4.42
C PRO A 53 -4.04 -16.81 4.08
N ALA A 54 -4.83 -17.27 3.09
CA ALA A 54 -6.00 -16.56 2.59
C ALA A 54 -7.34 -17.02 3.23
N GLU A 55 -7.31 -17.60 4.43
CA GLU A 55 -8.47 -18.20 5.10
C GLU A 55 -9.63 -17.21 5.21
N TYR A 56 -9.37 -16.03 5.80
CA TYR A 56 -10.40 -15.00 5.98
C TYR A 56 -10.97 -14.49 4.66
N LEU A 57 -10.12 -14.19 3.68
CA LEU A 57 -10.58 -13.67 2.37
C LEU A 57 -11.36 -14.71 1.59
N THR A 58 -11.00 -16.00 1.74
CA THR A 58 -11.74 -17.12 1.15
C THR A 58 -13.12 -17.22 1.76
N GLU A 59 -13.21 -17.22 3.10
CA GLU A 59 -14.50 -17.25 3.80
C GLU A 59 -15.37 -16.05 3.44
N PHE A 60 -14.81 -14.85 3.48
CA PHE A 60 -15.52 -13.62 3.12
C PHE A 60 -16.11 -13.71 1.70
N PHE A 61 -15.31 -14.13 0.71
CA PHE A 61 -15.79 -14.28 -0.66
C PHE A 61 -16.91 -15.33 -0.80
N LEU A 62 -16.78 -16.48 -0.11
CA LEU A 62 -17.78 -17.55 -0.18
C LEU A 62 -19.10 -17.13 0.51
N ASP A 63 -19.03 -16.39 1.61
CA ASP A 63 -20.22 -15.86 2.28
C ASP A 63 -20.92 -14.79 1.43
N LEU A 64 -20.16 -13.94 0.73
CA LEU A 64 -20.73 -13.04 -0.28
C LEU A 64 -21.41 -13.83 -1.40
N ALA A 65 -20.81 -14.93 -1.88
CA ALA A 65 -21.38 -15.77 -2.93
C ALA A 65 -22.68 -16.45 -2.48
N TRP A 66 -22.75 -16.86 -1.20
CA TRP A 66 -23.93 -17.47 -0.61
C TRP A 66 -25.09 -16.48 -0.49
N ASN A 67 -24.84 -15.30 0.12
CA ASN A 67 -25.86 -14.28 0.29
C ASN A 67 -25.27 -12.86 0.41
N ILE A 68 -24.99 -12.24 -0.72
CA ILE A 68 -24.51 -10.84 -0.77
C ILE A 68 -25.55 -9.82 -0.25
N GLY A 69 -26.83 -10.18 -0.15
CA GLY A 69 -27.88 -9.31 0.39
C GLY A 69 -27.73 -9.03 1.89
N GLU A 70 -27.07 -9.92 2.63
CA GLU A 70 -26.74 -9.75 4.05
C GLU A 70 -25.36 -9.11 4.29
N ALA A 71 -24.59 -8.93 3.23
CA ALA A 71 -23.26 -8.33 3.31
C ALA A 71 -23.36 -6.84 3.61
N SER A 72 -22.61 -6.41 4.62
CA SER A 72 -22.52 -5.01 5.00
C SER A 72 -21.28 -4.34 4.44
N ASN A 73 -21.40 -3.05 4.10
CA ASN A 73 -20.29 -2.19 3.71
C ASN A 73 -19.51 -1.71 4.95
N ASP A 74 -19.00 -2.67 5.74
CA ASP A 74 -18.23 -2.48 6.96
C ASP A 74 -17.42 -3.75 7.30
N PHE A 75 -16.72 -3.75 8.43
CA PHE A 75 -15.86 -4.84 8.89
C PHE A 75 -16.54 -5.80 9.89
N ARG A 76 -17.88 -5.83 9.97
CA ARG A 76 -18.59 -6.74 10.90
C ARG A 76 -18.37 -8.22 10.59
N HIS A 77 -18.11 -8.57 9.33
CA HIS A 77 -17.75 -9.94 8.97
C HIS A 77 -16.38 -10.32 9.54
N LEU A 78 -15.37 -9.45 9.38
CA LEU A 78 -14.06 -9.61 10.02
C LEU A 78 -14.16 -9.73 11.54
N GLN A 79 -14.96 -8.89 12.18
CA GLN A 79 -15.15 -8.96 13.63
C GLN A 79 -15.80 -10.26 14.09
N ARG A 80 -16.77 -10.78 13.33
CA ARG A 80 -17.37 -12.10 13.60
C ARG A 80 -16.35 -13.23 13.43
N PHE A 81 -15.51 -13.15 12.40
CA PHE A 81 -14.41 -14.10 12.21
C PHE A 81 -13.45 -14.07 13.40
N MET A 82 -12.96 -12.89 13.81
CA MET A 82 -12.05 -12.76 14.95
C MET A 82 -12.69 -13.21 16.27
N GLN A 83 -13.97 -12.92 16.48
CA GLN A 83 -14.71 -13.40 17.65
C GLN A 83 -14.83 -14.92 17.68
N ARG A 84 -15.07 -15.56 16.53
CA ARG A 84 -15.16 -17.02 16.44
C ARG A 84 -13.81 -17.67 16.76
N GLU A 85 -12.72 -17.14 16.23
CA GLU A 85 -11.38 -17.74 16.38
C GLU A 85 -10.72 -17.45 17.74
N PHE A 86 -10.93 -16.26 18.30
CA PHE A 86 -10.17 -15.76 19.47
C PHE A 86 -11.05 -15.27 20.63
N GLY A 87 -12.38 -15.35 20.51
CA GLY A 87 -13.31 -14.93 21.55
C GLY A 87 -13.68 -13.44 21.50
N ALA A 88 -14.77 -13.09 22.18
CA ALA A 88 -15.37 -11.75 22.13
C ALA A 88 -14.48 -10.66 22.73
N GLU A 89 -13.65 -10.98 23.72
CA GLU A 89 -12.78 -10.01 24.40
C GLU A 89 -11.72 -9.43 23.46
N GLN A 90 -11.15 -10.24 22.57
CA GLN A 90 -10.07 -9.83 21.67
C GLN A 90 -10.56 -9.44 20.27
N ALA A 91 -11.79 -9.78 19.92
CA ALA A 91 -12.35 -9.62 18.58
C ALA A 91 -12.22 -8.19 18.03
N ALA A 92 -12.54 -7.19 18.86
CA ALA A 92 -12.48 -5.78 18.44
C ALA A 92 -11.04 -5.34 18.15
N ALA A 93 -10.11 -5.61 19.07
CA ALA A 93 -8.70 -5.25 18.92
C ALA A 93 -8.06 -5.92 17.68
N LEU A 94 -8.34 -7.22 17.49
CA LEU A 94 -7.86 -7.97 16.32
C LEU A 94 -8.46 -7.47 15.00
N SER A 95 -9.72 -7.03 15.02
CA SER A 95 -10.36 -6.44 13.84
C SER A 95 -9.72 -5.12 13.45
N GLU A 96 -9.37 -4.28 14.42
CA GLU A 96 -8.66 -3.02 14.17
C GLU A 96 -7.26 -3.26 13.61
N VAL A 97 -6.50 -4.23 14.17
CA VAL A 97 -5.23 -4.69 13.59
C VAL A 97 -5.40 -5.06 12.12
N PHE A 98 -6.41 -5.88 11.78
CA PHE A 98 -6.59 -6.32 10.41
C PHE A 98 -7.09 -5.23 9.47
N LYS A 99 -7.89 -4.28 9.96
CA LYS A 99 -8.25 -3.08 9.19
C LYS A 99 -7.00 -2.30 8.80
N HIS A 100 -6.10 -2.04 9.74
CA HIS A 100 -4.84 -1.34 9.48
C HIS A 100 -3.91 -2.14 8.56
N TYR A 101 -3.79 -3.45 8.77
CA TYR A 101 -3.04 -4.34 7.88
C TYR A 101 -3.55 -4.25 6.43
N TYR A 102 -4.86 -4.37 6.21
CA TYR A 102 -5.43 -4.28 4.87
C TYR A 102 -5.28 -2.88 4.29
N HIS A 103 -5.39 -1.82 5.08
CA HIS A 103 -5.21 -0.45 4.61
C HIS A 103 -3.79 -0.22 4.08
N LEU A 104 -2.76 -0.54 4.88
CA LEU A 104 -1.36 -0.38 4.49
C LEU A 104 -0.99 -1.23 3.28
N ALA A 105 -1.54 -2.44 3.20
CA ALA A 105 -1.31 -3.35 2.08
C ALA A 105 -2.09 -2.95 0.81
N ASN A 106 -3.21 -2.25 0.95
CA ASN A 106 -3.98 -1.70 -0.17
C ASN A 106 -3.28 -0.49 -0.81
N ILE A 107 -2.58 0.32 0.01
CA ILE A 107 -1.71 1.40 -0.48
C ILE A 107 -0.55 0.83 -1.30
N ARG A 108 0.13 -0.18 -0.76
CA ARG A 108 1.14 -0.94 -1.48
C ARG A 108 1.34 -2.31 -0.85
N LYS A 109 1.20 -3.36 -1.67
CA LYS A 109 1.39 -4.74 -1.22
C LYS A 109 2.85 -4.96 -0.77
N PRO A 110 3.08 -5.78 0.27
CA PRO A 110 4.43 -6.15 0.71
C PRO A 110 5.31 -6.66 -0.43
N GLU A 111 4.78 -7.50 -1.31
CA GLU A 111 5.49 -8.06 -2.47
C GLU A 111 5.89 -7.00 -3.51
N PHE A 112 5.25 -5.82 -3.50
CA PHE A 112 5.54 -4.74 -4.46
C PHE A 112 6.60 -3.77 -3.94
N MET A 113 7.10 -3.93 -2.71
CA MET A 113 8.05 -3.01 -2.08
C MET A 113 9.43 -2.95 -2.75
N GLY A 114 9.70 -3.81 -3.75
CA GLY A 114 10.89 -3.74 -4.58
C GLY A 114 10.75 -2.91 -5.85
N TRP A 115 9.56 -2.38 -6.18
CA TRP A 115 9.29 -1.69 -7.46
C TRP A 115 9.74 -2.47 -8.70
N SER A 116 9.86 -3.79 -8.57
CA SER A 116 10.15 -4.71 -9.65
C SER A 116 8.88 -5.06 -10.42
N ARG A 117 9.06 -5.69 -11.57
CA ARG A 117 7.99 -6.22 -12.43
C ARG A 117 8.36 -7.60 -12.93
N VAL A 118 7.36 -8.33 -13.40
CA VAL A 118 7.51 -9.66 -14.00
C VAL A 118 6.93 -9.70 -15.41
N GLU A 119 7.40 -10.67 -16.18
CA GLU A 119 7.03 -10.88 -17.58
C GLU A 119 7.26 -9.65 -18.48
N GLU A 120 8.21 -8.78 -18.11
CA GLU A 120 8.63 -7.66 -18.94
C GLU A 120 9.49 -8.13 -20.11
N SER A 121 9.20 -7.57 -21.30
CA SER A 121 10.00 -7.85 -22.50
C SER A 121 11.42 -7.31 -22.34
N GLY A 122 12.42 -8.05 -22.84
CA GLY A 122 13.83 -7.64 -22.77
C GLY A 122 14.55 -8.09 -21.49
N TYR A 123 13.83 -8.65 -20.51
CA TYR A 123 14.41 -9.31 -19.33
C TYR A 123 14.42 -10.83 -19.53
N GLY A 124 15.29 -11.54 -18.80
CA GLY A 124 15.51 -12.98 -18.94
C GLY A 124 14.31 -13.87 -18.58
N ARG A 125 14.57 -15.10 -18.10
CA ARG A 125 13.49 -16.06 -17.81
C ARG A 125 12.43 -15.45 -16.87
N GLY A 126 11.19 -15.42 -17.34
CA GLY A 126 10.06 -14.86 -16.59
C GLY A 126 9.99 -13.33 -16.55
N GLY A 127 10.83 -12.63 -17.32
CA GLY A 127 10.78 -11.17 -17.48
C GLY A 127 10.91 -10.39 -16.17
N LYS A 128 11.70 -10.92 -15.22
CA LYS A 128 11.89 -10.33 -13.89
C LYS A 128 12.80 -9.11 -13.99
N THR A 129 12.32 -7.92 -13.64
CA THR A 129 13.15 -6.72 -13.54
C THR A 129 13.88 -6.69 -12.19
N PRO A 130 15.02 -6.00 -12.08
CA PRO A 130 15.65 -5.77 -10.79
C PRO A 130 14.74 -4.95 -9.86
N VAL A 131 15.09 -4.94 -8.58
CA VAL A 131 14.55 -3.99 -7.61
C VAL A 131 14.92 -2.57 -8.03
N ARG A 132 13.97 -1.65 -7.90
CA ARG A 132 14.15 -0.23 -8.17
C ARG A 132 13.97 0.57 -6.88
N GLU A 133 14.36 1.82 -6.95
CA GLU A 133 14.17 2.73 -5.84
C GLU A 133 12.69 2.96 -5.56
N THR A 134 12.34 3.05 -4.27
CA THR A 134 10.97 3.33 -3.83
C THR A 134 10.54 4.74 -4.21
N GLU A 135 9.27 4.88 -4.61
CA GLU A 135 8.63 6.18 -4.83
C GLU A 135 8.31 6.93 -3.52
N TYR A 136 8.32 6.24 -2.37
CA TYR A 136 8.21 6.91 -1.06
C TYR A 136 9.30 7.96 -0.88
N HIS A 137 8.87 9.22 -0.74
CA HIS A 137 9.81 10.32 -0.62
C HIS A 137 10.41 10.36 0.80
N PRO A 138 11.74 10.48 0.96
CA PRO A 138 12.37 10.51 2.29
C PRO A 138 12.06 11.80 3.07
N GLU A 139 11.78 12.91 2.37
CA GLU A 139 11.61 14.24 2.99
C GLU A 139 10.21 14.86 2.83
N PHE A 140 9.47 14.52 1.77
CA PHE A 140 8.19 15.15 1.49
C PHE A 140 7.11 14.45 2.30
N ASN A 141 6.30 15.22 3.03
CA ASN A 141 5.20 14.75 3.88
C ASN A 141 5.56 13.63 4.89
N ASN A 142 6.85 13.40 5.14
CA ASN A 142 7.34 12.30 5.97
C ASN A 142 6.78 10.91 5.57
N GLU A 143 6.45 10.67 4.29
CA GLU A 143 5.73 9.45 3.87
C GLU A 143 6.40 8.15 4.34
N LEU A 144 7.71 8.05 4.09
CA LEU A 144 8.50 6.88 4.44
C LEU A 144 8.46 6.63 5.96
N GLN A 145 8.63 7.70 6.74
CA GLN A 145 8.65 7.64 8.20
C GLN A 145 7.28 7.29 8.78
N ASN A 146 6.21 7.87 8.23
CA ASN A 146 4.84 7.57 8.63
C ASN A 146 4.50 6.10 8.35
N ARG A 147 4.94 5.56 7.21
CA ARG A 147 4.73 4.14 6.87
C ARG A 147 5.51 3.19 7.79
N LEU A 148 6.75 3.52 8.14
CA LEU A 148 7.53 2.75 9.12
C LEU A 148 6.88 2.76 10.50
N GLU A 149 6.38 3.92 10.95
CA GLU A 149 5.69 4.04 12.23
C GLU A 149 4.39 3.23 12.25
N ALA A 150 3.57 3.36 11.22
CA ALA A 150 2.30 2.63 11.11
C ALA A 150 2.49 1.11 11.20
N TYR A 151 3.53 0.56 10.56
CA TYR A 151 3.84 -0.86 10.69
C TYR A 151 4.37 -1.25 12.08
N ARG A 152 5.13 -0.39 12.77
CA ARG A 152 5.55 -0.69 14.14
C ARG A 152 4.38 -0.65 15.10
N GLU A 153 3.53 0.36 15.02
CA GLU A 153 2.31 0.44 15.84
C GLU A 153 1.49 -0.83 15.67
N LEU A 154 1.37 -1.33 14.43
CA LEU A 154 0.69 -2.56 14.12
C LEU A 154 1.37 -3.81 14.75
N GLU A 155 2.70 -3.93 14.64
CA GLU A 155 3.44 -5.01 15.32
C GLU A 155 3.30 -4.94 16.85
N GLN A 156 3.33 -3.73 17.42
CA GLN A 156 3.17 -3.52 18.86
C GLN A 156 1.77 -3.91 19.33
N GLN A 157 0.72 -3.54 18.60
CA GLN A 157 -0.66 -3.96 18.90
C GLN A 157 -0.80 -5.49 18.90
N VAL A 158 -0.20 -6.18 17.92
CA VAL A 158 -0.18 -7.65 17.91
C VAL A 158 0.58 -8.22 19.09
N ALA A 159 1.72 -7.64 19.45
CA ALA A 159 2.52 -8.05 20.61
C ALA A 159 1.77 -7.83 21.94
N ASP A 160 0.99 -6.76 22.05
CA ASP A 160 0.20 -6.43 23.24
C ASP A 160 -1.02 -7.36 23.38
N ILE A 161 -1.61 -7.82 22.28
CA ILE A 161 -2.72 -8.77 22.30
C ILE A 161 -2.25 -10.20 22.63
N ARG A 162 -1.05 -10.58 22.17
CA ARG A 162 -0.54 -11.96 22.28
C ARG A 162 -0.61 -12.56 23.70
N PRO A 163 -0.26 -11.87 24.80
CA PRO A 163 -0.38 -12.39 26.17
C PRO A 163 -1.81 -12.72 26.60
N HIS A 164 -2.82 -12.16 25.92
CA HIS A 164 -4.23 -12.41 26.20
C HIS A 164 -4.82 -13.57 25.38
N ILE A 165 -4.04 -14.15 24.47
CA ILE A 165 -4.43 -15.33 23.71
C ILE A 165 -4.11 -16.59 24.52
N SER A 166 -5.07 -17.50 24.60
CA SER A 166 -4.87 -18.77 25.32
C SER A 166 -3.76 -19.60 24.67
N GLU A 167 -3.04 -20.37 25.49
CA GLU A 167 -1.92 -21.21 25.04
C GLU A 167 -2.32 -22.14 23.88
N GLN A 168 -3.54 -22.70 23.95
CA GLN A 168 -4.11 -23.59 22.94
C GLN A 168 -4.37 -22.89 21.59
N GLN A 169 -4.57 -21.57 21.60
CA GLN A 169 -4.83 -20.78 20.41
C GLN A 169 -3.57 -20.13 19.83
N LEU A 170 -2.40 -20.22 20.49
CA LEU A 170 -1.20 -19.50 20.06
C LEU A 170 -0.72 -19.90 18.65
N SER A 171 -0.85 -21.16 18.25
CA SER A 171 -0.54 -21.59 16.88
C SER A 171 -1.54 -21.07 15.86
N CYS A 172 -2.81 -20.92 16.23
CA CYS A 172 -3.86 -20.31 15.40
C CYS A 172 -3.61 -18.80 15.25
N PHE A 173 -3.34 -18.13 16.37
CA PHE A 173 -3.00 -16.71 16.40
C PHE A 173 -1.73 -16.41 15.59
N PHE A 174 -0.69 -17.24 15.72
CA PHE A 174 0.53 -17.05 14.96
C PHE A 174 0.28 -17.13 13.46
N GLN A 175 -0.45 -18.15 13.00
CA GLN A 175 -0.65 -18.37 11.56
C GLN A 175 -1.65 -17.40 10.93
N LEU A 176 -2.71 -17.00 11.66
CA LEU A 176 -3.79 -16.15 11.14
C LEU A 176 -3.54 -14.65 11.37
N VAL A 177 -2.80 -14.27 12.41
CA VAL A 177 -2.65 -12.87 12.84
C VAL A 177 -1.19 -12.44 12.81
N GLU A 178 -0.34 -13.08 13.61
CA GLU A 178 1.02 -12.57 13.86
C GLU A 178 1.89 -12.64 12.61
N TYR A 179 1.88 -13.77 11.91
CA TYR A 179 2.70 -13.99 10.72
C TYR A 179 2.42 -12.99 9.59
N PRO A 180 1.17 -12.81 9.10
CA PRO A 180 0.92 -11.87 8.01
C PRO A 180 1.24 -10.42 8.40
N VAL A 181 0.94 -10.01 9.63
CA VAL A 181 1.26 -8.66 10.12
C VAL A 181 2.77 -8.42 10.17
N ARG A 182 3.52 -9.29 10.83
CA ARG A 182 4.97 -9.15 10.96
C ARG A 182 5.69 -9.32 9.62
N GLY A 183 5.23 -10.25 8.78
CA GLY A 183 5.78 -10.43 7.43
C GLY A 183 5.64 -9.16 6.58
N ALA A 184 4.47 -8.53 6.59
CA ALA A 184 4.25 -7.27 5.92
C ALA A 184 5.12 -6.13 6.51
N ALA A 185 5.18 -6.01 7.84
CA ALA A 185 5.99 -5.00 8.52
C ALA A 185 7.47 -5.13 8.17
N LEU A 186 8.04 -6.32 8.31
CA LEU A 186 9.46 -6.59 8.02
C LEU A 186 9.79 -6.36 6.54
N MET A 187 8.89 -6.68 5.60
CA MET A 187 9.12 -6.40 4.18
C MET A 187 9.19 -4.90 3.88
N ASN A 188 8.36 -4.11 4.54
CA ASN A 188 8.40 -2.65 4.43
C ASN A 188 9.66 -2.08 5.08
N GLN A 189 9.98 -2.50 6.31
CA GLN A 189 11.21 -2.13 7.01
C GLN A 189 12.45 -2.44 6.17
N LYS A 190 12.52 -3.64 5.57
CA LYS A 190 13.63 -4.07 4.70
C LYS A 190 13.91 -3.04 3.60
N TRP A 191 12.91 -2.66 2.83
CA TRP A 191 13.11 -1.80 1.66
C TRP A 191 13.16 -0.31 1.99
N LEU A 192 12.39 0.16 2.98
CA LEU A 192 12.40 1.57 3.38
C LEU A 192 13.68 1.95 4.13
N TYR A 193 14.22 1.08 5.00
CA TYR A 193 15.53 1.33 5.59
C TYR A 193 16.65 1.21 4.57
N ALA A 194 16.54 0.34 3.55
CA ALA A 194 17.50 0.30 2.46
C ALA A 194 17.52 1.62 1.67
N ARG A 195 16.35 2.23 1.44
CA ARG A 195 16.24 3.58 0.84
C ARG A 195 16.94 4.63 1.69
N LEU A 196 16.66 4.66 3.00
CA LEU A 196 17.29 5.62 3.92
C LEU A 196 18.81 5.42 3.99
N ALA A 197 19.30 4.18 3.97
CA ALA A 197 20.72 3.88 3.94
C ALA A 197 21.40 4.47 2.70
N ARG A 198 20.77 4.34 1.52
CA ARG A 198 21.26 4.96 0.27
C ARG A 198 21.22 6.48 0.36
N HIS A 199 20.09 7.04 0.78
CA HIS A 199 19.89 8.49 0.89
C HIS A 199 20.91 9.17 1.81
N TYR A 200 21.20 8.57 2.98
CA TYR A 200 22.14 9.13 3.95
C TYR A 200 23.60 8.73 3.72
N SER A 201 23.90 7.87 2.74
CA SER A 201 25.24 7.28 2.54
C SER A 201 26.37 8.30 2.46
N THR A 202 26.12 9.46 1.84
CA THR A 202 27.11 10.53 1.67
C THR A 202 26.99 11.60 2.75
N SER A 203 25.77 11.99 3.12
CA SER A 203 25.53 13.11 4.04
C SER A 203 25.65 12.73 5.51
N ARG A 204 25.28 11.50 5.90
CA ARG A 204 25.23 11.02 7.29
C ARG A 204 25.63 9.53 7.39
N PRO A 205 26.93 9.19 7.23
CA PRO A 205 27.38 7.80 7.12
C PRO A 205 27.00 6.89 8.30
N GLU A 206 27.03 7.39 9.54
CA GLU A 206 26.65 6.61 10.72
C GLU A 206 25.14 6.31 10.75
N LEU A 207 24.31 7.27 10.32
CA LEU A 207 22.87 7.06 10.16
C LEU A 207 22.60 6.05 9.04
N ALA A 208 23.35 6.13 7.94
CA ALA A 208 23.25 5.17 6.84
C ALA A 208 23.60 3.74 7.27
N LYS A 209 24.67 3.55 8.07
CA LYS A 209 25.03 2.25 8.65
C LYS A 209 23.91 1.70 9.53
N LEU A 210 23.29 2.53 10.37
CA LEU A 210 22.16 2.12 11.21
C LEU A 210 20.96 1.66 10.37
N CYS A 211 20.59 2.41 9.34
CA CYS A 211 19.54 2.03 8.41
C CYS A 211 19.86 0.70 7.69
N ALA A 212 21.09 0.52 7.22
CA ALA A 212 21.51 -0.72 6.58
C ALA A 212 21.42 -1.92 7.53
N ALA A 213 21.82 -1.76 8.80
CA ALA A 213 21.68 -2.80 9.81
C ALA A 213 20.21 -3.17 10.06
N LEU A 214 19.33 -2.19 10.24
CA LEU A 214 17.88 -2.41 10.42
C LEU A 214 17.24 -3.11 9.19
N SER A 215 17.67 -2.76 7.98
CA SER A 215 17.22 -3.41 6.75
C SER A 215 17.63 -4.89 6.69
N LEU A 216 18.87 -5.22 7.05
CA LEU A 216 19.37 -6.59 7.10
C LEU A 216 18.67 -7.43 8.17
N GLN A 217 18.43 -6.87 9.34
CA GLN A 217 17.67 -7.54 10.38
C GLN A 217 16.23 -7.80 9.98
N ALA A 218 15.60 -6.87 9.26
CA ALA A 218 14.25 -7.11 8.76
C ALA A 218 14.21 -8.30 7.78
N TYR A 219 15.25 -8.45 6.95
CA TYR A 219 15.42 -9.62 6.09
C TYR A 219 15.59 -10.92 6.90
N GLU A 220 16.51 -10.95 7.86
CA GLU A 220 16.74 -12.11 8.74
C GLU A 220 15.49 -12.44 9.58
N GLY A 221 14.75 -11.41 10.00
CA GLY A 221 13.48 -11.54 10.70
C GLY A 221 12.42 -12.24 9.87
N ILE A 222 12.35 -11.97 8.55
CA ILE A 222 11.45 -12.69 7.63
C ILE A 222 11.85 -14.17 7.57
N GLU A 223 13.14 -14.47 7.41
CA GLU A 223 13.65 -15.85 7.38
C GLU A 223 13.27 -16.63 8.66
N GLN A 224 13.48 -16.02 9.81
CA GLN A 224 13.14 -16.61 11.12
C GLN A 224 11.63 -16.78 11.30
N LEU A 225 10.85 -15.77 10.93
CA LEU A 225 9.39 -15.78 11.04
C LEU A 225 8.78 -16.90 10.17
N THR A 226 9.27 -17.09 8.94
CA THR A 226 8.84 -18.16 8.05
C THR A 226 9.31 -19.53 8.51
N ALA A 227 10.52 -19.66 9.06
CA ALA A 227 10.97 -20.90 9.68
C ALA A 227 10.06 -21.29 10.87
N ALA A 228 9.68 -20.34 11.72
CA ALA A 228 8.78 -20.57 12.83
C ALA A 228 7.37 -21.01 12.36
N TYR A 229 6.83 -20.39 11.31
CA TYR A 229 5.56 -20.80 10.71
C TYR A 229 5.59 -22.26 10.25
N ASN A 230 6.65 -22.64 9.54
CA ASN A 230 6.82 -23.99 9.02
C ASN A 230 7.10 -25.04 10.10
N ALA A 231 7.48 -24.63 11.31
CA ALA A 231 7.71 -25.50 12.46
C ALA A 231 6.45 -25.71 13.33
N LEU A 232 5.41 -24.89 13.15
CA LEU A 232 4.16 -24.99 13.92
C LEU A 232 3.58 -26.41 13.90
N GLU A 233 3.04 -26.83 15.06
CA GLU A 233 2.32 -28.10 15.21
C GLU A 233 3.11 -29.30 14.66
N GLN A 234 4.38 -29.42 15.05
CA GLN A 234 5.30 -30.47 14.59
C GLN A 234 5.49 -30.49 13.06
N GLY A 235 5.49 -29.32 12.44
CA GLY A 235 5.68 -29.18 10.99
C GLY A 235 4.41 -29.41 10.18
N LYS A 236 3.21 -29.28 10.77
CA LYS A 236 1.92 -29.45 10.08
C LYS A 236 1.83 -28.62 8.78
N TRP A 237 2.42 -27.43 8.78
CA TRP A 237 2.40 -26.49 7.66
C TRP A 237 3.76 -26.38 6.95
N GLN A 238 4.64 -27.36 7.12
CA GLN A 238 5.94 -27.34 6.46
C GLN A 238 5.75 -27.23 4.94
N ARG A 239 6.44 -26.26 4.32
CA ARG A 239 6.40 -25.92 2.88
C ARG A 239 5.13 -25.24 2.37
N ILE A 240 4.08 -25.11 3.18
CA ILE A 240 2.94 -24.27 2.81
C ILE A 240 3.38 -22.80 2.72
N MET A 241 4.25 -22.38 3.63
CA MET A 241 4.66 -20.99 3.72
C MET A 241 6.07 -20.78 3.18
N ASP A 242 6.18 -20.05 2.09
CA ASP A 242 7.42 -19.61 1.49
C ASP A 242 7.40 -18.08 1.36
N PHE A 243 8.40 -17.40 1.93
CA PHE A 243 8.51 -15.94 1.81
C PHE A 243 9.17 -15.49 0.51
N ARG A 244 9.63 -16.42 -0.33
CA ARG A 244 10.30 -16.14 -1.61
C ARG A 244 9.57 -16.78 -2.80
N PRO A 245 8.24 -16.63 -2.93
CA PRO A 245 7.54 -17.25 -4.05
C PRO A 245 8.13 -16.78 -5.38
N ARG A 246 8.37 -17.75 -6.27
CA ARG A 246 9.02 -17.57 -7.59
C ARG A 246 10.45 -16.98 -7.52
N GLU A 247 11.06 -16.83 -6.35
CA GLU A 247 12.40 -16.25 -6.19
C GLU A 247 12.51 -14.90 -6.92
N LEU A 248 11.59 -13.98 -6.62
CA LEU A 248 11.64 -12.61 -7.17
C LEU A 248 12.69 -11.76 -6.45
N PRO A 249 13.34 -10.80 -7.14
CA PRO A 249 14.37 -9.94 -6.54
C PRO A 249 13.95 -9.18 -5.27
N VAL A 250 12.66 -8.84 -5.15
CA VAL A 250 12.10 -8.19 -3.94
C VAL A 250 12.27 -9.04 -2.68
N PHE A 251 12.43 -10.35 -2.80
CA PHE A 251 12.60 -11.26 -1.66
C PHE A 251 14.05 -11.53 -1.31
N ASP A 252 15.01 -11.11 -2.14
CA ASP A 252 16.43 -11.31 -1.88
C ASP A 252 16.92 -10.40 -0.74
N LYS A 253 18.13 -10.71 -0.25
CA LYS A 253 18.85 -9.89 0.71
C LYS A 253 19.06 -8.48 0.13
N PRO A 254 18.78 -7.40 0.90
CA PRO A 254 18.85 -6.04 0.38
C PRO A 254 20.30 -5.65 0.06
N VAL A 255 20.45 -4.82 -0.98
CA VAL A 255 21.71 -4.19 -1.35
C VAL A 255 21.63 -2.68 -1.13
N PHE A 256 22.74 -2.09 -0.70
CA PHE A 256 22.82 -0.67 -0.31
C PHE A 256 23.62 0.19 -1.29
N SER A 257 24.14 -0.39 -2.36
CA SER A 257 24.60 0.37 -3.53
C SER A 257 23.39 0.91 -4.31
N ASN A 258 23.55 2.05 -4.99
CA ASN A 258 22.49 2.59 -5.84
C ASN A 258 22.05 1.52 -6.86
N PRO A 259 20.76 1.18 -6.94
CA PRO A 259 20.28 0.28 -8.00
C PRO A 259 20.54 0.99 -9.34
N GLU A 260 21.39 0.41 -10.19
CA GLU A 260 21.66 0.98 -11.51
C GLU A 260 20.35 1.05 -12.33
N PRO A 261 20.10 2.14 -13.07
CA PRO A 261 18.94 2.23 -13.95
C PRO A 261 19.10 1.26 -15.14
N ASP A 262 18.26 0.22 -15.19
CA ASP A 262 17.95 -0.68 -16.33
C ASP A 262 19.12 -1.11 -17.26
N SER A 263 20.34 -1.14 -16.74
CA SER A 263 21.54 -1.60 -17.43
C SER A 263 21.73 -3.11 -17.21
N PRO A 264 21.88 -3.94 -18.26
CA PRO A 264 22.30 -5.35 -18.11
C PRO A 264 23.73 -5.52 -17.59
N GLU A 265 24.51 -4.45 -17.48
CA GLU A 265 25.92 -4.49 -17.11
C GLU A 265 26.13 -3.82 -15.75
N GLN A 266 26.38 -4.65 -14.73
CA GLN A 266 26.90 -4.21 -13.44
C GLN A 266 28.23 -3.48 -13.65
N SER A 267 28.25 -2.14 -13.56
CA SER A 267 29.51 -1.42 -13.54
C SER A 267 30.14 -1.57 -12.16
N LYS A 268 31.24 -2.34 -12.11
CA LYS A 268 32.06 -2.48 -10.89
C LYS A 268 32.75 -1.15 -10.60
N SER A 269 32.17 -0.35 -9.72
CA SER A 269 32.92 0.70 -9.02
C SER A 269 34.03 0.05 -8.19
N LYS A 270 35.27 0.20 -8.64
CA LYS A 270 36.49 -0.14 -7.91
C LYS A 270 36.95 1.07 -7.10
N ASN A 271 37.43 0.79 -5.89
CA ASN A 271 38.22 1.63 -4.98
C ASN A 271 37.46 2.44 -3.93
N GLY A 272 37.04 1.72 -2.88
CA GLY A 272 36.69 2.23 -1.56
C GLY A 272 36.13 1.06 -0.74
N LYS A 273 36.52 0.91 0.54
CA LYS A 273 35.79 -0.04 1.41
C LYS A 273 34.33 0.41 1.43
N SER A 274 33.41 -0.51 1.10
CA SER A 274 31.99 -0.22 1.14
C SER A 274 31.61 0.23 2.56
N LEU A 275 30.84 1.32 2.67
CA LEU A 275 30.32 1.85 3.95
C LEU A 275 29.60 0.76 4.78
N PHE A 276 29.08 -0.26 4.09
CA PHE A 276 28.24 -1.32 4.62
C PHE A 276 28.98 -2.66 4.74
N GLU A 277 30.30 -2.65 4.89
CA GLU A 277 31.16 -3.83 5.05
C GLU A 277 32.19 -3.66 6.18
N GLY A 278 32.69 -4.79 6.70
CA GLY A 278 33.81 -4.85 7.63
C GLY A 278 33.43 -4.90 9.12
N PRO A 279 34.44 -5.00 10.02
CA PRO A 279 34.21 -5.40 11.41
C PRO A 279 33.35 -4.43 12.24
N GLU A 280 33.35 -3.14 11.91
CA GLU A 280 32.50 -2.15 12.60
C GLU A 280 31.02 -2.33 12.24
N PHE A 281 30.73 -2.58 10.96
CA PHE A 281 29.37 -2.87 10.50
C PHE A 281 28.90 -4.25 10.98
N GLU A 282 29.77 -5.25 10.99
CA GLU A 282 29.47 -6.57 11.55
C GLU A 282 29.15 -6.51 13.06
N LYS A 283 29.88 -5.70 13.84
CA LYS A 283 29.56 -5.45 15.26
C LYS A 283 28.20 -4.82 15.44
N LEU A 284 27.81 -3.90 14.55
CA LEU A 284 26.48 -3.32 14.56
C LEU A 284 25.44 -4.43 14.40
N LEU A 285 25.61 -5.38 13.47
CA LEU A 285 24.68 -6.51 13.26
C LEU A 285 24.61 -7.48 14.46
N THR A 286 25.75 -7.81 15.09
CA THR A 286 25.77 -8.79 16.19
C THR A 286 25.25 -8.27 17.52
N ASN A 287 25.28 -6.95 17.73
CA ASN A 287 24.88 -6.34 19.00
C ASN A 287 23.40 -6.00 19.09
N ILE A 288 22.60 -6.43 18.11
CA ILE A 288 21.20 -6.05 18.06
C ILE A 288 20.32 -7.18 18.63
N PRO A 289 19.61 -6.96 19.75
CA PRO A 289 18.64 -7.91 20.27
C PRO A 289 17.47 -8.07 19.29
N GLY A 290 16.84 -9.24 19.22
CA GLY A 290 15.72 -9.54 18.29
C GLY A 290 14.44 -8.69 18.44
N ASN A 291 14.44 -7.66 19.30
CA ASN A 291 13.38 -6.66 19.41
C ASN A 291 14.01 -5.25 19.36
N ASN A 292 14.10 -4.68 18.16
CA ASN A 292 14.95 -3.53 17.79
C ASN A 292 14.42 -2.16 18.23
N ARG A 293 13.49 -2.10 19.20
CA ARG A 293 12.85 -0.86 19.62
C ARG A 293 13.88 0.23 19.97
N GLN A 294 14.96 -0.12 20.68
CA GLN A 294 16.02 0.83 21.03
C GLN A 294 16.78 1.41 19.82
N LEU A 295 17.05 0.61 18.79
CA LEU A 295 17.72 1.12 17.58
C LEU A 295 16.78 1.99 16.77
N TYR A 296 15.51 1.61 16.70
CA TYR A 296 14.53 2.46 16.08
C TYR A 296 14.36 3.77 16.83
N ASP A 297 14.22 3.74 18.15
CA ASP A 297 14.13 4.94 18.98
C ASP A 297 15.38 5.81 18.77
N SER A 298 16.57 5.19 18.70
CA SER A 298 17.82 5.89 18.35
C SER A 298 17.78 6.48 16.93
N LEU A 299 17.21 5.77 15.95
CA LEU A 299 17.04 6.26 14.59
C LEU A 299 16.12 7.49 14.58
N ILE A 300 14.97 7.42 15.26
CA ILE A 300 14.03 8.54 15.40
C ILE A 300 14.69 9.71 16.09
N SER A 301 15.37 9.50 17.21
CA SER A 301 16.08 10.59 17.89
C SER A 301 17.09 11.25 16.98
N ARG A 302 17.89 10.48 16.22
CA ARG A 302 18.85 11.02 15.26
C ARG A 302 18.19 11.75 14.10
N ILE A 303 17.06 11.24 13.59
CA ILE A 303 16.28 11.91 12.54
C ILE A 303 15.68 13.21 13.09
N ALA A 304 15.11 13.21 14.29
CA ALA A 304 14.54 14.38 14.95
C ALA A 304 15.59 15.47 15.24
N GLU A 305 16.73 15.10 15.84
CA GLU A 305 17.87 16.03 16.04
C GLU A 305 18.36 16.62 14.72
N SER A 306 18.29 15.84 13.64
CA SER A 306 18.70 16.27 12.32
C SER A 306 17.66 17.15 11.61
N ALA A 307 16.37 16.96 11.92
CA ALA A 307 15.28 17.82 11.48
C ALA A 307 15.39 19.18 12.18
N ASP A 308 15.66 19.20 13.48
CA ASP A 308 15.84 20.42 14.26
C ASP A 308 17.11 21.21 13.89
N SER A 309 18.12 20.57 13.28
CA SER A 309 19.36 21.21 12.82
C SER A 309 19.39 21.55 11.32
N ALA A 310 18.40 21.15 10.52
CA ALA A 310 18.42 21.26 9.07
C ALA A 310 17.13 21.79 8.42
N PHE A 311 16.33 22.60 9.12
CA PHE A 311 15.33 23.42 8.45
C PHE A 311 15.59 24.90 8.71
N PRO A 312 16.28 25.61 7.80
CA PRO A 312 15.80 26.95 7.49
C PRO A 312 14.30 26.78 7.18
N VAL A 313 13.45 27.62 7.76
CA VAL A 313 12.08 27.79 7.26
C VAL A 313 12.25 28.31 5.83
N ASP A 314 12.32 27.39 4.89
CA ASP A 314 12.36 27.76 3.49
C ASP A 314 10.95 28.20 3.14
N ASN A 315 10.76 29.51 3.09
CA ASN A 315 9.55 30.15 2.60
C ASN A 315 9.29 29.82 1.11
N SER A 316 10.10 28.98 0.46
CA SER A 316 9.88 28.43 -0.88
C SER A 316 9.15 27.08 -0.91
N ARG A 317 8.67 26.52 0.21
CA ARG A 317 7.86 25.28 0.14
C ARG A 317 6.57 25.54 -0.61
N SER A 318 6.46 24.93 -1.79
CA SER A 318 5.26 24.97 -2.62
C SER A 318 4.05 24.50 -1.81
N PHE A 319 2.96 25.27 -1.85
CA PHE A 319 1.72 24.89 -1.17
C PHE A 319 1.21 23.56 -1.70
N VAL A 320 0.78 22.67 -0.80
CA VAL A 320 0.04 21.46 -1.14
C VAL A 320 -1.05 21.23 -0.11
N ALA A 321 -2.27 20.95 -0.58
CA ALA A 321 -3.40 20.53 0.25
C ALA A 321 -4.10 19.33 -0.41
N ALA A 322 -4.47 18.35 0.38
CA ALA A 322 -5.18 17.17 -0.09
C ALA A 322 -6.29 16.75 0.89
N CYS A 323 -7.31 16.09 0.37
CA CYS A 323 -8.43 15.54 1.14
C CYS A 323 -8.87 14.18 0.57
N ASN A 324 -9.49 13.36 1.41
CA ASN A 324 -10.16 12.14 0.98
C ASN A 324 -11.48 12.47 0.26
N ALA A 325 -11.89 11.64 -0.69
CA ALA A 325 -13.08 11.88 -1.48
C ALA A 325 -14.35 11.95 -0.61
N ASN A 326 -14.40 11.21 0.49
CA ASN A 326 -15.51 11.19 1.44
C ASN A 326 -15.62 12.46 2.32
N GLN A 327 -14.67 13.40 2.21
CA GLN A 327 -14.66 14.69 2.90
C GLN A 327 -15.27 15.84 2.06
N ALA A 328 -16.01 15.52 0.99
CA ALA A 328 -16.68 16.51 0.16
C ALA A 328 -17.61 17.41 1.01
N ILE A 329 -17.56 18.72 0.78
CA ILE A 329 -18.39 19.70 1.51
C ILE A 329 -19.85 19.69 1.04
N SER A 330 -20.09 19.24 -0.18
CA SER A 330 -21.44 19.02 -0.71
C SER A 330 -21.46 17.93 -1.77
N ILE A 331 -22.59 17.24 -1.85
CA ILE A 331 -22.83 16.13 -2.76
C ILE A 331 -24.09 16.43 -3.57
N ASN A 332 -24.02 16.26 -4.88
CA ASN A 332 -25.19 16.23 -5.75
C ASN A 332 -25.35 14.83 -6.34
N GLY A 333 -26.56 14.25 -6.29
CA GLY A 333 -26.83 12.90 -6.80
C GLY A 333 -26.64 11.79 -5.76
N LYS A 334 -26.28 10.58 -6.23
CA LYS A 334 -26.21 9.36 -5.41
C LYS A 334 -24.77 8.87 -5.32
N VAL A 335 -24.25 8.82 -4.10
CA VAL A 335 -22.90 8.32 -3.81
C VAL A 335 -22.90 7.34 -2.64
N LEU A 336 -21.87 6.51 -2.55
CA LEU A 336 -21.65 5.56 -1.46
C LEU A 336 -20.15 5.52 -1.13
N SER A 337 -19.78 5.84 0.11
CA SER A 337 -18.41 5.59 0.60
C SER A 337 -18.27 4.10 0.92
N ILE A 338 -17.31 3.42 0.28
CA ILE A 338 -17.06 1.99 0.45
C ILE A 338 -15.93 1.80 1.44
N GLN A 339 -16.23 1.18 2.58
CA GLN A 339 -15.25 0.96 3.64
C GLN A 339 -14.21 -0.07 3.18
N GLY A 340 -12.94 0.22 3.43
CA GLY A 340 -11.82 -0.60 3.00
C GLY A 340 -11.33 -0.36 1.58
N LEU A 341 -11.92 0.55 0.81
CA LEU A 341 -11.58 0.75 -0.60
C LEU A 341 -10.65 1.96 -0.82
N GLY A 342 -9.67 1.83 -1.72
CA GLY A 342 -8.72 2.88 -2.09
C GLY A 342 -7.64 3.17 -1.03
N HIS A 343 -6.75 4.11 -1.32
CA HIS A 343 -5.73 4.59 -0.36
C HIS A 343 -6.36 5.34 0.81
N SER A 344 -7.51 5.99 0.60
CA SER A 344 -8.29 6.60 1.71
C SER A 344 -8.93 5.57 2.64
N PHE A 345 -8.98 4.29 2.22
CA PHE A 345 -9.73 3.21 2.87
C PHE A 345 -11.24 3.47 2.99
N ALA A 346 -11.76 4.46 2.24
CA ALA A 346 -13.14 4.89 2.28
C ALA A 346 -13.58 5.52 0.93
N ALA A 347 -13.03 5.07 -0.19
CA ALA A 347 -13.29 5.61 -1.52
C ALA A 347 -14.79 5.72 -1.84
N VAL A 348 -15.17 6.77 -2.56
CA VAL A 348 -16.56 7.13 -2.85
C VAL A 348 -16.94 6.63 -4.24
N GLN A 349 -17.85 5.66 -4.28
CA GLN A 349 -18.51 5.23 -5.50
C GLN A 349 -19.63 6.20 -5.87
N MET A 350 -19.61 6.70 -7.10
CA MET A 350 -20.55 7.69 -7.62
C MET A 350 -21.44 7.08 -8.70
N ALA A 351 -22.75 7.34 -8.62
CA ALA A 351 -23.64 7.09 -9.75
C ALA A 351 -23.37 8.13 -10.84
N GLN A 352 -23.56 7.74 -12.11
CA GLN A 352 -23.45 8.66 -13.25
C GLN A 352 -24.31 9.91 -13.03
N GLY A 353 -23.74 11.08 -13.31
CA GLY A 353 -24.34 12.40 -13.08
C GLY A 353 -24.17 12.95 -11.67
N SER A 354 -23.68 12.16 -10.71
CA SER A 354 -23.42 12.63 -9.35
C SER A 354 -22.13 13.46 -9.30
N SER A 355 -22.05 14.40 -8.36
CA SER A 355 -20.90 15.29 -8.19
C SER A 355 -20.48 15.41 -6.72
N LEU A 356 -19.17 15.50 -6.49
CA LEU A 356 -18.56 15.82 -5.20
C LEU A 356 -17.91 17.21 -5.31
N ASN A 357 -18.15 18.07 -4.32
CA ASN A 357 -17.57 19.41 -4.28
C ASN A 357 -16.65 19.54 -3.07
N TYR A 358 -15.51 20.16 -3.28
CA TYR A 358 -14.46 20.38 -2.28
C TYR A 358 -14.10 21.85 -2.24
N ARG A 359 -13.67 22.32 -1.07
CA ARG A 359 -13.18 23.67 -0.88
C ARG A 359 -11.73 23.63 -0.42
N PHE A 360 -10.89 24.43 -1.06
CA PHE A 360 -9.50 24.66 -0.66
C PHE A 360 -9.26 26.15 -0.46
N ASP A 361 -8.53 26.51 0.59
CA ASP A 361 -8.12 27.89 0.83
C ASP A 361 -6.65 28.06 0.35
N LEU A 362 -6.47 28.81 -0.74
CA LEU A 362 -5.18 29.06 -1.37
C LEU A 362 -4.47 30.24 -0.69
N PRO A 363 -3.20 30.09 -0.25
CA PRO A 363 -2.49 31.12 0.50
C PRO A 363 -2.05 32.31 -0.36
N GLU A 364 -1.87 32.09 -1.67
CA GLU A 364 -1.40 33.05 -2.65
C GLU A 364 -2.04 32.82 -4.03
N SER A 365 -1.92 33.81 -4.92
CA SER A 365 -2.34 33.65 -6.31
C SER A 365 -1.21 33.01 -7.11
N GLY A 366 -1.53 32.15 -8.06
CA GLY A 366 -0.54 31.58 -8.97
C GLY A 366 -1.03 30.33 -9.68
N LYS A 367 -0.06 29.58 -10.19
CA LYS A 367 -0.31 28.38 -10.99
C LYS A 367 -0.40 27.13 -10.10
N TYR A 368 -1.59 26.55 -10.02
CA TYR A 368 -1.89 25.35 -9.23
C TYR A 368 -2.14 24.14 -10.12
N GLN A 369 -1.59 22.99 -9.75
CA GLN A 369 -1.90 21.69 -10.32
C GLN A 369 -2.94 20.97 -9.45
N ILE A 370 -3.94 20.37 -10.10
CA ILE A 370 -4.94 19.54 -9.44
C ILE A 370 -4.68 18.08 -9.84
N LYS A 371 -4.58 17.20 -8.84
CA LYS A 371 -4.46 15.75 -9.03
C LYS A 371 -5.63 15.06 -8.35
N ILE A 372 -6.30 14.17 -9.08
CA ILE A 372 -7.44 13.39 -8.59
C ILE A 372 -7.04 11.93 -8.58
N ALA A 373 -7.26 11.26 -7.45
CA ALA A 373 -7.08 9.83 -7.32
C ALA A 373 -8.41 9.09 -7.48
N ALA A 374 -8.37 8.00 -8.24
CA ALA A 374 -9.46 7.03 -8.36
C ALA A 374 -8.96 5.61 -8.13
N VAL A 375 -9.86 4.71 -7.76
CA VAL A 375 -9.56 3.27 -7.69
C VAL A 375 -9.26 2.77 -9.12
N PRO A 376 -8.24 1.91 -9.35
CA PRO A 376 -7.91 1.34 -10.67
C PRO A 376 -8.94 0.33 -11.20
N ASN A 377 -10.20 0.75 -11.38
CA ASN A 377 -11.27 -0.08 -11.89
C ASN A 377 -11.51 0.14 -13.40
N HIS A 378 -12.20 -0.82 -14.03
CA HIS A 378 -12.47 -0.82 -15.47
C HIS A 378 -13.89 -0.38 -15.79
N ASP A 379 -14.16 0.04 -17.03
CA ASP A 379 -15.50 0.35 -17.52
C ASP A 379 -16.30 -0.93 -17.80
N LEU A 380 -17.64 -0.85 -17.71
CA LEU A 380 -18.52 -2.01 -17.94
C LEU A 380 -18.90 -2.20 -19.41
N ASP A 381 -19.13 -1.09 -20.09
CA ASP A 381 -19.87 -0.98 -21.35
C ASP A 381 -19.01 -0.47 -22.50
N GLY A 382 -17.71 -0.27 -22.24
CA GLY A 382 -16.77 0.26 -23.22
C GLY A 382 -16.77 1.80 -23.32
N GLN A 383 -17.59 2.52 -22.55
CA GLN A 383 -17.77 3.97 -22.65
C GLN A 383 -16.66 4.80 -21.97
N GLY A 384 -15.67 4.16 -21.36
CA GLY A 384 -14.59 4.87 -20.66
C GLY A 384 -14.88 5.09 -19.18
N MET A 385 -13.86 5.57 -18.47
CA MET A 385 -13.91 5.94 -17.07
C MET A 385 -13.79 7.45 -16.98
N LYS A 386 -14.92 8.15 -17.05
CA LYS A 386 -14.94 9.59 -17.34
C LYS A 386 -15.43 10.41 -16.18
N ILE A 387 -14.71 11.49 -15.90
CA ILE A 387 -15.11 12.55 -14.96
C ILE A 387 -15.08 13.91 -15.64
N ARG A 388 -15.88 14.84 -15.16
CA ARG A 388 -15.77 16.28 -15.48
C ARG A 388 -15.25 17.01 -14.26
N VAL A 389 -14.33 17.95 -14.46
CA VAL A 389 -13.75 18.75 -13.37
C VAL A 389 -14.07 20.21 -13.61
N ALA A 390 -14.52 20.93 -12.59
CA ALA A 390 -14.72 22.37 -12.64
C ALA A 390 -14.09 23.06 -11.42
N VAL A 391 -13.65 24.31 -11.60
CA VAL A 391 -13.14 25.17 -10.51
C VAL A 391 -13.92 26.49 -10.53
N ASP A 392 -14.59 26.83 -9.42
CA ASP A 392 -15.43 28.02 -9.28
C ASP A 392 -16.32 28.28 -10.52
N ASP A 393 -17.11 27.27 -10.89
CA ASP A 393 -18.02 27.21 -12.05
C ASP A 393 -17.35 27.19 -13.43
N LYS A 394 -16.03 27.36 -13.52
CA LYS A 394 -15.28 27.18 -14.77
C LYS A 394 -15.08 25.69 -15.05
N ASP A 395 -15.73 25.18 -16.09
CA ASP A 395 -15.51 23.82 -16.59
C ASP A 395 -14.08 23.67 -17.15
N LEU A 396 -13.32 22.73 -16.58
CA LEU A 396 -11.96 22.38 -17.02
C LEU A 396 -11.95 21.20 -18.01
N GLY A 397 -13.12 20.60 -18.27
CA GLY A 397 -13.31 19.57 -19.28
C GLY A 397 -13.51 18.16 -18.74
N GLU A 398 -13.56 17.22 -19.68
CA GLU A 398 -13.71 15.78 -19.44
C GLU A 398 -12.35 15.09 -19.40
N PHE A 399 -12.18 14.20 -18.43
CA PHE A 399 -11.00 13.36 -18.25
C PHE A 399 -11.41 11.89 -18.28
N ASP A 400 -10.96 11.16 -19.30
CA ASP A 400 -11.09 9.70 -19.37
C ASP A 400 -9.81 9.05 -18.88
N TYR A 401 -9.91 8.29 -17.78
CA TYR A 401 -8.78 7.59 -17.17
C TYR A 401 -8.80 6.08 -17.43
N LYS A 402 -9.62 5.62 -18.39
CA LYS A 402 -9.64 4.21 -18.79
C LYS A 402 -8.26 3.72 -19.20
N THR A 403 -7.89 2.57 -18.68
CA THR A 403 -6.70 1.84 -19.13
C THR A 403 -7.06 0.55 -19.85
N ARG A 404 -6.16 0.14 -20.76
CA ARG A 404 -6.21 -1.18 -21.38
C ARG A 404 -5.38 -2.15 -20.56
N GLY A 405 -5.91 -3.34 -20.28
CA GLY A 405 -5.17 -4.38 -19.56
C GLY A 405 -3.79 -4.64 -20.18
N ARG A 406 -2.78 -4.74 -19.32
CA ARG A 406 -1.35 -4.90 -19.66
C ARG A 406 -0.67 -3.70 -20.33
N SER A 407 -1.35 -2.56 -20.53
CA SER A 407 -0.68 -1.31 -20.92
C SER A 407 0.21 -0.78 -19.80
N GLU A 408 1.22 0.04 -20.12
CA GLU A 408 2.11 0.62 -19.09
C GLU A 408 1.31 1.42 -18.04
N ALA A 409 0.34 2.23 -18.47
CA ALA A 409 -0.54 2.96 -17.55
C ALA A 409 -1.27 2.01 -16.60
N TRP A 410 -1.86 0.93 -17.12
CA TRP A 410 -2.52 -0.09 -16.28
C TRP A 410 -1.55 -0.74 -15.28
N LYS A 411 -0.33 -1.10 -15.72
CA LYS A 411 0.67 -1.71 -14.85
C LYS A 411 1.03 -0.78 -13.69
N GLN A 412 1.29 0.50 -13.97
CA GLN A 412 1.64 1.49 -12.95
C GLN A 412 0.48 1.70 -11.97
N GLN A 413 -0.75 1.85 -12.46
CA GLN A 413 -1.93 2.05 -11.61
C GLN A 413 -2.22 0.84 -10.71
N VAL A 414 -2.06 -0.39 -11.22
CA VAL A 414 -2.22 -1.62 -10.43
C VAL A 414 -1.14 -1.72 -9.35
N LEU A 415 0.13 -1.46 -9.68
CA LEU A 415 1.22 -1.51 -8.70
C LEU A 415 1.11 -0.42 -7.63
N ARG A 416 0.61 0.76 -8.01
CA ARG A 416 0.34 1.86 -7.09
C ARG A 416 -0.92 1.63 -6.26
N GLY A 417 -1.85 0.80 -6.73
CA GLY A 417 -3.18 0.67 -6.13
C GLY A 417 -4.06 1.91 -6.31
N GLN A 418 -3.69 2.82 -7.23
CA GLN A 418 -4.35 4.10 -7.43
C GLN A 418 -4.14 4.62 -8.86
N THR A 419 -5.19 5.20 -9.43
CA THR A 419 -5.14 5.95 -10.70
C THR A 419 -5.00 7.43 -10.39
N ILE A 420 -3.96 8.08 -10.93
CA ILE A 420 -3.79 9.53 -10.83
C ILE A 420 -4.24 10.18 -12.13
N ILE A 421 -5.16 11.13 -12.00
CA ILE A 421 -5.70 11.96 -13.07
C ILE A 421 -5.14 13.36 -12.85
N GLU A 422 -4.31 13.80 -13.78
CA GLU A 422 -3.72 15.14 -13.72
C GLU A 422 -4.54 16.11 -14.54
N VAL A 423 -5.03 17.16 -13.89
CA VAL A 423 -5.75 18.26 -14.52
C VAL A 423 -4.72 19.31 -14.95
N PRO A 424 -4.80 19.88 -16.17
CA PRO A 424 -3.93 20.96 -16.60
C PRO A 424 -3.90 22.08 -15.57
N ALA A 425 -2.68 22.55 -15.25
CA ALA A 425 -2.50 23.56 -14.24
C ALA A 425 -3.32 24.84 -14.53
N GLN A 426 -3.92 25.40 -13.49
CA GLN A 426 -4.79 26.56 -13.55
C GLN A 426 -4.15 27.75 -12.85
N GLU A 427 -4.30 28.94 -13.43
CA GLU A 427 -4.04 30.20 -12.72
C GLU A 427 -5.23 30.48 -11.80
N LEU A 428 -4.99 30.49 -10.50
CA LEU A 428 -6.01 30.71 -9.47
C LEU A 428 -5.60 31.88 -8.56
N GLU A 429 -6.60 32.60 -8.09
CA GLU A 429 -6.39 33.71 -7.15
C GLU A 429 -6.32 33.21 -5.71
N LYS A 430 -5.56 33.94 -4.89
CA LYS A 430 -5.55 33.76 -3.43
C LYS A 430 -6.99 33.78 -2.90
N GLY A 431 -7.33 32.79 -2.07
CA GLY A 431 -8.64 32.71 -1.43
C GLY A 431 -9.24 31.32 -1.50
N SER A 432 -10.54 31.24 -1.24
CA SER A 432 -11.28 29.99 -1.29
C SER A 432 -11.62 29.63 -2.74
N VAL A 433 -11.24 28.44 -3.17
CA VAL A 433 -11.63 27.86 -4.47
C VAL A 433 -12.45 26.60 -4.26
N ASN A 434 -13.48 26.41 -5.09
CA ASN A 434 -14.31 25.21 -5.08
C ASN A 434 -13.96 24.32 -6.26
N ILE A 435 -13.63 23.06 -5.99
CA ILE A 435 -13.37 22.05 -7.02
C ILE A 435 -14.57 21.10 -7.06
N SER A 436 -15.22 20.99 -8.21
CA SER A 436 -16.30 20.04 -8.45
C SER A 436 -15.81 18.90 -9.34
N ILE A 437 -16.13 17.66 -8.97
CA ILE A 437 -15.86 16.47 -9.77
C ILE A 437 -17.16 15.73 -10.02
N THR A 438 -17.57 15.62 -11.28
CA THR A 438 -18.80 14.95 -11.72
C THR A 438 -18.47 13.61 -12.39
N ALA A 439 -19.16 12.54 -12.00
CA ALA A 439 -19.06 11.25 -12.66
C ALA A 439 -19.83 11.27 -13.99
N LEU A 440 -19.14 11.10 -15.11
CA LEU A 440 -19.76 11.01 -16.44
C LEU A 440 -20.02 9.57 -16.89
N SER A 441 -19.28 8.62 -16.33
CA SER A 441 -19.52 7.17 -16.49
C SER A 441 -20.13 6.56 -15.23
N SER A 442 -20.64 5.32 -15.36
CA SER A 442 -21.04 4.52 -14.20
C SER A 442 -19.82 3.96 -13.44
N TYR A 443 -19.98 3.69 -12.14
CA TYR A 443 -18.94 3.08 -11.29
C TYR A 443 -17.63 3.87 -11.18
N ILE A 444 -17.68 5.20 -11.27
CA ILE A 444 -16.55 6.04 -10.85
C ILE A 444 -16.36 5.86 -9.34
N GLN A 445 -15.14 5.53 -8.93
CA GLN A 445 -14.74 5.35 -7.53
C GLN A 445 -13.62 6.35 -7.24
N LEU A 446 -13.98 7.53 -6.73
CA LEU A 446 -13.02 8.57 -6.35
C LEU A 446 -12.43 8.26 -4.98
N ASP A 447 -11.15 8.52 -4.82
CA ASP A 447 -10.40 8.14 -3.62
C ASP A 447 -9.90 9.37 -2.87
N GLN A 448 -9.09 10.21 -3.52
CA GLN A 448 -8.47 11.39 -2.92
C GLN A 448 -8.35 12.53 -3.94
N LEU A 449 -8.15 13.75 -3.47
CA LEU A 449 -7.97 14.95 -4.28
C LEU A 449 -6.83 15.77 -3.69
N MET A 450 -5.99 16.35 -4.53
CA MET A 450 -4.92 17.26 -4.15
C MET A 450 -4.90 18.48 -5.07
N ILE A 451 -4.60 19.64 -4.48
CA ILE A 451 -4.23 20.86 -5.17
C ILE A 451 -2.89 21.37 -4.61
N GLY A 452 -1.97 21.75 -5.48
CA GLY A 452 -0.67 22.25 -5.06
C GLY A 452 0.06 23.05 -6.12
N GLN A 453 1.14 23.72 -5.72
CA GLN A 453 2.05 24.46 -6.60
C GLN A 453 3.32 23.64 -6.86
N GLY A 454 3.89 23.81 -8.04
CA GLY A 454 5.12 23.13 -8.44
C GLY A 454 4.95 21.62 -8.69
N GLU A 455 6.02 20.99 -9.12
CA GLU A 455 6.11 19.54 -9.21
C GLU A 455 6.63 18.99 -7.90
N VAL A 456 5.92 18.02 -7.34
CA VAL A 456 6.29 17.32 -6.11
C VAL A 456 6.19 15.84 -6.38
N ASP A 457 7.28 15.12 -6.12
CA ASP A 457 7.31 13.67 -6.15
C ASP A 457 6.71 13.12 -4.84
N PHE A 458 5.70 12.25 -4.95
CA PHE A 458 5.01 11.67 -3.81
C PHE A 458 4.43 10.28 -4.15
N TYR A 459 4.39 9.39 -3.17
CA TYR A 459 3.68 8.12 -3.30
C TYR A 459 2.28 8.18 -2.68
N GLU A 460 2.10 8.89 -1.57
CA GLU A 460 0.82 9.00 -0.89
C GLU A 460 0.31 10.43 -0.95
N PHE A 461 -0.97 10.62 -1.26
CA PHE A 461 -1.58 11.95 -1.18
C PHE A 461 -1.41 12.48 0.26
N PRO A 462 -0.95 13.73 0.45
CA PRO A 462 -0.64 14.28 1.76
C PRO A 462 -1.91 14.75 2.49
N VAL A 463 -2.86 13.83 2.67
CA VAL A 463 -4.11 14.06 3.39
C VAL A 463 -3.80 14.18 4.88
N ARG A 464 -4.38 15.18 5.54
CA ARG A 464 -4.23 15.45 6.97
C ARG A 464 -5.47 15.09 7.76
#